data_AF-A0A376LP45-F1
#
_entry.id   AF-A0A376LP45-F1
#
_cell.length_a   1.000
_cell.length_b   1.000
_cell.length_c   1.000
_cell.angle_alpha   90.00
_cell.angle_beta   90.00
_cell.angle_gamma   90.00
#
_symmetry.space_group_name_H-M   'P 1'
#
loop_
_entity.id
_entity.type
_entity.pdbx_description
1 polymer ?
#
loop_
_entity_poly.entity_id
_entity_poly.type
_entity_poly.pdbx_seq_one_letter_code
_entity_poly.pdbx_strand_id
1 'polypeptide(L)' 'MSVYSLLIHAAAGIILIHAILIHMYMAFWVKGSIKGMIEGKVSRRWAKKHHPRWYREIEKAEAKKESEEGI' A
#
# COMPACT_ATOMS: atom_id res chain seq x y z
N MET A 1 -3.28 -25.87 32.26
CA MET A 1 -3.42 -25.43 30.85
C MET A 1 -4.59 -26.18 30.24
N SER A 2 -5.60 -25.48 29.73
CA SER A 2 -6.80 -26.13 29.16
C SER A 2 -6.53 -26.61 27.73
N VAL A 3 -7.10 -27.75 27.34
CA VAL A 3 -6.96 -28.31 25.96
C VAL A 3 -7.49 -27.35 24.91
N TYR A 4 -8.56 -26.62 25.21
CA TYR A 4 -9.13 -25.60 24.33
C TYR A 4 -8.14 -24.49 23.98
N SER A 5 -7.32 -24.06 24.94
CA SER A 5 -6.27 -23.06 24.71
C SER A 5 -5.24 -23.54 23.68
N LEU A 6 -4.87 -24.83 23.73
CA LEU A 6 -3.92 -25.42 22.77
C LEU A 6 -4.51 -25.54 21.37
N LEU A 7 -5.77 -25.96 21.27
CA LEU A 7 -6.49 -26.06 19.99
C LEU A 7 -6.64 -24.70 19.31
N ILE A 8 -7.07 -23.68 20.07
CA ILE A 8 -7.20 -22.31 19.56
C ILE A 8 -5.85 -21.75 19.16
N HIS A 9 -4.80 -21.97 19.97
CA HIS A 9 -3.46 -21.51 19.65
C HIS A 9 -2.94 -22.14 18.34
N ALA A 10 -3.10 -23.46 18.18
CA ALA A 10 -2.70 -24.16 16.96
C ALA A 10 -3.46 -23.64 15.73
N ALA A 11 -4.79 -23.48 15.83
CA ALA A 11 -5.61 -22.95 14.74
C ALA A 11 -5.23 -21.50 14.37
N ALA A 12 -5.04 -20.64 15.37
CA ALA A 12 -4.60 -19.26 15.15
C ALA A 12 -3.21 -19.21 14.51
N GLY A 13 -2.29 -20.08 14.93
CA GLY A 13 -0.97 -20.22 14.32
C GLY A 13 -1.05 -20.60 12.84
N ILE A 14 -1.90 -21.58 12.49
CA ILE A 14 -2.11 -21.99 11.10
C ILE A 14 -2.66 -20.82 10.27
N ILE A 15 -3.66 -20.11 10.78
CA ILE A 15 -4.26 -18.95 10.09
C ILE A 15 -3.22 -17.85 9.88
N LEU A 16 -2.43 -17.54 10.91
CA LEU A 16 -1.40 -16.52 10.84
C LEU A 16 -0.33 -16.87 9.80
N ILE A 17 0.11 -18.13 9.76
CA ILE A 17 1.07 -18.60 8.74
C ILE A 17 0.50 -18.39 7.33
N HIS A 18 -0.75 -18.80 7.09
CA HIS A 18 -1.40 -18.59 5.79
C HIS A 18 -1.53 -17.11 5.44
N ALA A 19 -1.93 -16.27 6.40
CA ALA A 19 -2.04 -14.84 6.21
C ALA A 19 -0.69 -14.22 5.82
N ILE A 20 0.41 -14.62 6.45
CA ILE A 20 1.76 -14.16 6.13
C ILE A 20 2.16 -14.62 4.72
N LEU A 21 1.93 -15.88 4.36
CA LEU A 21 2.25 -16.39 3.02
C LEU A 21 1.49 -15.65 1.92
N ILE A 22 0.18 -15.44 2.11
CA ILE A 22 -0.67 -14.69 1.18
C ILE A 22 -0.19 -13.22 1.12
N HIS A 23 0.15 -12.60 2.25
CA HIS A 23 0.66 -11.23 2.29
C HIS A 23 1.98 -11.09 1.51
N MET A 24 2.93 -12.01 1.72
CA MET A 24 4.19 -12.05 0.97
C MET A 24 3.92 -12.23 -0.53
N TYR A 25 3.04 -13.15 -0.90
CA TYR A 25 2.65 -13.33 -2.30
C TYR A 25 2.10 -12.05 -2.92
N MET A 26 1.20 -11.34 -2.23
CA MET A 26 0.68 -10.04 -2.70
C MET A 26 1.78 -9.01 -2.88
N ALA A 27 2.77 -8.96 -1.98
CA ALA A 27 3.88 -8.00 -2.07
C ALA A 27 4.68 -8.19 -3.37
N PHE A 28 4.91 -9.43 -3.80
CA PHE A 28 5.64 -9.71 -5.05
C PHE A 28 4.76 -9.59 -6.30
N TRP A 29 3.49 -9.97 -6.22
CA TRP A 29 2.59 -9.99 -7.37
C TRP A 29 2.11 -8.58 -7.76
N VAL A 30 1.87 -7.71 -6.77
CA VAL A 30 1.39 -6.35 -7.03
C VAL A 30 2.56 -5.44 -7.44
N LYS A 31 2.63 -5.11 -8.73
CA LYS A 31 3.67 -4.24 -9.31
C LYS A 31 3.75 -2.91 -8.56
N GLY A 32 4.92 -2.62 -7.99
CA GLY A 32 5.18 -1.39 -7.24
C GLY A 32 4.73 -1.41 -5.77
N SER A 33 4.18 -2.52 -5.27
CA SER A 33 3.75 -2.65 -3.86
C SER A 33 4.93 -2.55 -2.90
N ILE A 34 6.04 -3.25 -3.18
CA ILE A 34 7.25 -3.19 -2.35
C ILE A 34 7.80 -1.75 -2.29
N LYS A 35 7.91 -1.09 -3.46
CA LYS A 35 8.35 0.30 -3.55
C LYS A 35 7.43 1.24 -2.78
N GLY A 36 6.12 1.04 -2.87
CA GLY A 36 5.14 1.80 -2.09
C GLY A 36 5.27 1.61 -0.58
N MET A 37 5.57 0.39 -0.12
CA MET A 37 5.75 0.09 1.31
C MET A 37 7.02 0.71 1.89
N ILE A 38 8.12 0.74 1.12
CA ILE A 38 9.41 1.27 1.58
C ILE A 38 9.49 2.79 1.43
N GLU A 39 9.10 3.32 0.27
CA GLU A 39 9.25 4.76 -0.02
C GLU A 39 8.07 5.59 0.47
N GLY A 40 6.93 4.96 0.79
CA GLY A 40 5.68 5.65 1.13
C GLY A 40 5.09 6.44 -0.03
N LYS A 41 5.59 6.26 -1.25
CA LYS A 41 5.18 7.01 -2.45
C LYS A 41 4.37 6.14 -3.39
N VAL A 42 3.29 6.71 -3.93
CA VAL A 42 2.45 6.07 -4.94
C VAL A 42 2.79 6.57 -6.34
N SER A 43 2.64 5.71 -7.35
CA SER A 43 2.87 6.14 -8.74
C SER A 43 1.83 7.17 -9.19
N ARG A 44 2.21 8.10 -10.08
CA ARG A 44 1.27 9.09 -10.67
C ARG A 44 0.04 8.42 -11.28
N ARG A 45 0.21 7.27 -11.95
CA ARG A 45 -0.89 6.52 -12.54
C ARG A 45 -1.84 5.92 -11.50
N TRP A 46 -1.33 5.45 -10.37
CA TRP A 46 -2.16 4.98 -9.25
C TRP A 46 -2.92 6.14 -8.60
N ALA A 47 -2.24 7.26 -8.34
CA ALA A 47 -2.87 8.46 -7.79
C ALA A 47 -3.99 8.99 -8.69
N LYS A 48 -3.79 9.04 -10.01
CA LYS A 48 -4.81 9.40 -10.99
C LYS A 48 -6.02 8.48 -10.97
N LYS A 49 -5.81 7.16 -10.81
CA LYS A 49 -6.88 6.16 -10.83
C LYS A 49 -7.68 6.09 -9.53
N HIS A 50 -7.01 6.15 -8.38
CA HIS A 50 -7.63 5.96 -7.06
C HIS A 50 -7.95 7.27 -6.33
N HIS A 51 -7.22 8.36 -6.61
CA HIS A 51 -7.43 9.68 -6.00
C HIS A 51 -7.46 10.81 -7.05
N PRO A 52 -8.42 10.80 -7.99
CA PRO A 52 -8.44 11.73 -9.14
C PRO A 52 -8.63 13.20 -8.76
N ARG A 53 -9.26 13.51 -7.62
CA ARG A 53 -9.43 14.89 -7.13
C ARG A 53 -8.10 15.46 -6.65
N TRP A 54 -7.45 14.76 -5.72
CA TRP A 54 -6.14 15.10 -5.20
C TRP A 54 -5.08 15.18 -6.32
N TYR A 55 -5.10 14.24 -7.27
CA TYR A 55 -4.20 14.27 -8.42
C TYR A 55 -4.33 15.57 -9.24
N ARG A 56 -5.57 16.04 -9.49
CA ARG A 56 -5.82 17.32 -10.18
C ARG A 56 -5.38 18.53 -9.37
N GLU A 57 -5.49 18.48 -8.05
CA GLU A 57 -5.01 19.56 -7.17
C GLU A 57 -3.49 19.67 -7.21
N ILE A 58 -2.78 18.54 -7.19
CA ILE A 58 -1.32 18.52 -7.35
C ILE A 58 -0.91 19.07 -8.72
N GLU A 59 -1.52 18.62 -9.82
CA GLU A 59 -1.18 19.16 -11.15
C GLU A 59 -1.40 20.67 -11.24
N LYS A 60 -2.49 21.19 -10.65
CA LYS A 60 -2.73 22.65 -10.59
C LYS A 60 -1.67 23.37 -9.74
N ALA A 61 -1.26 22.79 -8.62
CA ALA A 61 -0.24 23.37 -7.76
C ALA A 61 1.14 23.38 -8.43
N GLU A 62 1.50 22.33 -9.18
CA GLU A 62 2.72 22.25 -9.97
C GLU A 62 2.72 23.32 -11.08
N ALA A 63 1.64 23.44 -11.85
CA ALA A 63 1.51 24.45 -12.90
C ALA A 63 1.57 25.89 -12.36
N LYS A 64 1.01 26.13 -11.17
CA LYS A 64 1.10 27.44 -10.51
C LYS A 64 2.55 27.76 -10.11
N LYS A 65 3.29 26.79 -9.55
CA LYS A 65 4.70 26.98 -9.20
C LYS A 65 5.56 27.30 -10.42
N GLU A 66 5.38 26.58 -11.53
CA GLU A 66 6.11 26.85 -12.77
C GLU A 66 5.87 28.27 -13.29
N SER A 67 4.65 28.79 -13.17
CA SER A 67 4.33 30.17 -13.55
C SER A 67 4.93 31.24 -12.62
N GLU A 68 5.16 30.89 -11.34
CA GLU A 68 5.70 31.80 -10.32
C GLU A 68 7.25 31.82 -10.33
N GLU A 69 7.88 30.69 -10.63
CA GLU A 69 9.36 30.56 -10.73
C GLU A 69 9.89 30.99 -12.12
N GLY A 70 9.02 31.15 -13.11
CA GLY A 70 9.35 31.56 -14.48
C GLY A 70 9.37 33.07 -14.75
N ILE A 71 9.51 33.91 -13.71
CA ILE A 71 9.69 35.38 -13.80
C ILE A 71 11.07 35.77 -13.25
#